data_AF-A0A135IDA6-F1
#
_entry.id   AF-A0A135IDA6-F1
#
_cell.length_a   1.000
_cell.length_b   1.000
_cell.length_c   1.000
_cell.angle_alpha   90.00
_cell.angle_beta   90.00
_cell.angle_gamma   90.00
#
_symmetry.space_group_name_H-M   'P 1'
#
loop_
_entity.id
_entity.type
_entity.pdbx_description
1 polymer ?
#
loop_
_entity_poly.entity_id
_entity_poly.type
_entity_poly.pdbx_seq_one_letter_code
_entity_poly.pdbx_strand_id
1 'polypeptide(L)'
;MDFFQYYGIDWLAMVLTFLAIWQIGNKNKVGFYLMICGNTSWICVGFLTDSLAMMIANVIFLLMNIRAIVKWSQPDELNHN
;
A
#
# COMPACT_ATOMS: atom_id res chain seq x y z
N MET A 1 -23.52 3.61 -15.19
CA MET A 1 -22.17 3.36 -14.65
C MET A 1 -22.32 3.42 -13.14
N ASP A 2 -22.42 2.27 -12.47
CA ASP A 2 -22.55 2.25 -11.01
C ASP A 2 -21.18 2.51 -10.39
N PHE A 3 -20.95 3.75 -9.97
CA PHE A 3 -19.72 4.14 -9.26
C PHE A 3 -19.52 3.40 -7.93
N PHE A 4 -20.56 2.71 -7.44
CA PHE A 4 -20.59 1.93 -6.21
C PHE A 4 -20.65 0.41 -6.44
N GLN A 5 -20.36 -0.06 -7.66
CA GLN A 5 -20.45 -1.48 -8.00
C GLN A 5 -19.61 -2.39 -7.07
N TYR A 6 -18.55 -1.85 -6.46
CA TYR A 6 -17.71 -2.53 -5.47
C TYR A 6 -17.78 -1.88 -4.08
N TYR A 7 -18.94 -1.37 -3.69
CA TYR A 7 -19.16 -0.73 -2.36
C TYR A 7 -18.28 0.51 -2.08
N GLY A 8 -17.67 1.09 -3.11
CA GLY A 8 -16.75 2.23 -2.98
C GLY A 8 -15.37 1.88 -2.41
N ILE A 9 -15.04 0.59 -2.30
CA ILE A 9 -13.76 0.13 -1.73
C ILE A 9 -12.57 0.43 -2.66
N ASP A 10 -12.82 0.51 -3.97
CA ASP A 10 -11.88 0.96 -4.99
C ASP A 10 -11.51 2.44 -4.81
N TRP A 11 -12.49 3.29 -4.52
CA TRP A 11 -12.25 4.70 -4.19
C TRP A 11 -11.45 4.85 -2.90
N LEU A 12 -11.80 4.08 -1.87
CA LEU A 12 -11.06 4.06 -0.61
C LEU A 12 -9.61 3.60 -0.82
N ALA A 13 -9.42 2.50 -1.56
CA ALA A 13 -8.10 1.95 -1.89
C ALA A 13 -7.23 3.00 -2.60
N MET A 14 -7.78 3.69 -3.59
CA MET A 14 -7.10 4.75 -4.32
C MET A 14 -6.67 5.91 -3.41
N VAL A 15 -7.58 6.43 -2.57
CA VAL A 15 -7.27 7.53 -1.64
C VAL A 15 -6.19 7.12 -0.64
N LEU A 16 -6.28 5.91 -0.07
CA LEU A 16 -5.26 5.38 0.82
C LEU A 16 -3.90 5.26 0.13
N THR A 17 -3.85 4.76 -1.11
CA THR A 17 -2.62 4.66 -1.90
C THR A 17 -2.01 6.04 -2.17
N PHE A 18 -2.79 7.05 -2.52
CA PHE A 18 -2.26 8.41 -2.74
C PHE A 18 -1.73 9.05 -1.46
N LEU A 19 -2.47 8.95 -0.35
CA LEU A 19 -2.01 9.43 0.95
C LEU A 19 -0.74 8.71 1.40
N ALA A 20 -0.66 7.40 1.15
CA ALA A 20 0.52 6.60 1.44
C ALA A 20 1.75 7.09 0.66
N ILE A 21 1.62 7.26 -0.66
CA ILE A 21 2.71 7.74 -1.53
C ILE A 21 3.18 9.12 -1.09
N TRP A 22 2.24 10.03 -0.76
CA TRP A 22 2.59 11.36 -0.27
C TRP A 22 3.37 11.31 1.04
N GLN A 23 2.91 10.50 2.01
CA GLN A 23 3.62 10.35 3.28
C GLN A 23 5.00 9.69 3.13
N ILE A 24 5.15 8.71 2.23
CA ILE A 24 6.46 8.11 1.89
C ILE A 24 7.38 9.17 1.29
N GLY A 25 6.88 10.01 0.37
CA GLY A 25 7.62 11.13 -0.21
C GLY A 25 8.08 12.16 0.85
N ASN A 26 7.26 12.38 1.87
CA ASN A 26 7.59 13.21 3.03
C ASN A 26 8.52 12.52 4.05
N LYS A 27 9.08 11.34 3.71
CA LYS A 27 9.93 10.51 4.58
C LYS A 27 9.24 10.09 5.90
N ASN A 28 7.91 9.95 5.87
CA ASN A 28 7.12 9.56 7.03
C ASN A 28 6.80 8.05 7.00
N LYS A 29 7.15 7.32 8.07
CA LYS A 29 6.86 5.88 8.23
C LYS A 29 5.37 5.55 8.12
N VAL A 30 4.49 6.50 8.49
CA VAL A 30 3.03 6.35 8.41
C VAL A 30 2.58 5.96 7.00
N GLY A 31 3.30 6.40 5.96
CA GLY A 31 2.98 6.08 4.58
C GLY A 31 3.00 4.59 4.27
N PHE A 32 3.89 3.80 4.90
CA PHE A 32 3.90 2.35 4.70
C PHE A 32 2.69 1.65 5.33
N TYR A 33 2.23 2.11 6.50
CA TYR A 33 1.02 1.57 7.13
C TYR A 33 -0.22 1.86 6.27
N LEU A 34 -0.34 3.09 5.75
CA LEU A 34 -1.39 3.46 4.80
C LEU A 34 -1.34 2.62 3.53
N MET A 35 -0.13 2.34 3.02
CA MET A 35 0.06 1.51 1.83
C MET A 35 -0.37 0.06 2.08
N ILE A 36 -0.12 -0.49 3.27
CA ILE A 36 -0.60 -1.83 3.64
C ILE A 36 -2.13 -1.86 3.61
N CYS A 37 -2.80 -0.88 4.23
CA CYS A 37 -4.27 -0.79 4.21
C CYS A 37 -4.81 -0.63 2.78
N GLY A 38 -4.16 0.20 1.95
CA GLY A 38 -4.50 0.38 0.54
C GLY A 38 -4.38 -0.92 -0.26
N ASN A 39 -3.26 -1.63 -0.13
CA ASN A 39 -3.03 -2.91 -0.81
C ASN A 39 -4.02 -3.99 -0.37
N THR A 40 -4.37 -4.06 0.93
CA THR A 40 -5.42 -4.98 1.40
C THR A 40 -6.77 -4.66 0.76
N SER A 41 -7.10 -3.37 0.64
CA SER A 41 -8.32 -2.93 -0.06
C SER A 41 -8.30 -3.32 -1.53
N TRP A 42 -7.17 -3.16 -2.23
CA TRP A 42 -6.99 -3.60 -3.62
C TRP A 42 -7.04 -5.12 -3.79
N ILE A 43 -6.61 -5.91 -2.80
CA ILE A 43 -6.80 -7.37 -2.82
C ILE A 43 -8.30 -7.70 -2.75
N CYS A 44 -9.06 -7.01 -1.90
CA CYS A 44 -10.52 -7.17 -1.85
C CYS A 44 -11.19 -6.78 -3.17
N VAL A 45 -10.78 -5.68 -3.81
CA VAL A 45 -11.23 -5.31 -5.17
C VAL A 45 -10.86 -6.39 -6.17
N GLY A 46 -9.64 -6.92 -6.11
CA GLY A 46 -9.17 -8.01 -6.96
C GLY A 46 -10.04 -9.26 -6.85
N PHE A 47 -10.50 -9.59 -5.65
CA PHE A 47 -11.44 -10.69 -5.42
C PHE A 47 -12.83 -10.39 -6.00
N LEU A 48 -13.37 -9.19 -5.80
CA LEU A 48 -14.68 -8.79 -6.33
C LEU A 48 -14.70 -8.66 -7.86
N THR A 49 -13.54 -8.46 -8.48
CA THR A 49 -13.36 -8.31 -9.93
C THR A 49 -12.88 -9.58 -10.61
N ASP A 50 -12.73 -10.69 -9.87
CA ASP A 50 -12.11 -11.94 -10.32
C ASP A 50 -10.71 -11.75 -10.97
N SER A 51 -9.98 -10.72 -10.54
CA SER A 51 -8.67 -10.36 -11.07
C SER A 51 -7.53 -10.95 -10.25
N LEU A 52 -7.10 -12.15 -10.65
CA LEU A 52 -5.95 -12.83 -10.03
C LEU A 52 -4.66 -11.99 -10.10
N ALA A 53 -4.45 -11.28 -11.21
CA ALA A 53 -3.29 -10.39 -11.38
C ALA A 53 -3.26 -9.26 -10.34
N MET A 54 -4.42 -8.61 -10.10
CA MET A 54 -4.53 -7.54 -9.11
C MET A 54 -4.27 -8.05 -7.69
N MET A 55 -4.81 -9.23 -7.35
CA MET A 55 -4.59 -9.84 -6.03
C MET A 55 -3.11 -10.15 -5.80
N ILE A 56 -2.46 -10.85 -6.74
CA ILE A 56 -1.05 -11.23 -6.59
C ILE A 56 -0.15 -9.99 -6.51
N ALA A 57 -0.36 -8.99 -7.36
CA ALA A 57 0.43 -7.76 -7.35
C ALA A 57 0.35 -7.05 -5.99
N ASN A 58 -0.86 -6.90 -5.44
CA ASN A 58 -1.07 -6.22 -4.16
C ASN A 58 -0.58 -7.03 -2.97
N VAL A 59 -0.59 -8.37 -3.03
CA VAL A 59 0.09 -9.22 -2.03
C VAL A 59 1.60 -8.98 -2.04
N ILE A 60 2.23 -8.94 -3.22
CA ILE A 60 3.67 -8.67 -3.34
C ILE A 60 3.99 -7.27 -2.79
N PHE A 61 3.20 -6.25 -3.16
CA PHE A 61 3.39 -4.90 -2.63
C PHE A 61 3.21 -4.83 -1.11
N LEU A 62 2.25 -5.56 -0.55
CA LEU A 62 2.05 -5.64 0.89
C LEU A 62 3.31 -6.20 1.57
N LEU A 63 3.89 -7.29 1.06
CA LEU A 63 5.14 -7.86 1.59
C LEU A 63 6.32 -6.88 1.48
N MET A 64 6.43 -6.16 0.36
CA MET A 64 7.45 -5.12 0.19
C MET A 64 7.31 -3.99 1.20
N ASN A 65 6.08 -3.54 1.49
CA ASN A 65 5.82 -2.50 2.48
C ASN A 65 6.14 -2.98 3.90
N ILE A 66 5.81 -4.22 4.25
CA ILE A 66 6.23 -4.83 5.54
C ILE A 66 7.74 -4.82 5.66
N ARG A 67 8.47 -5.28 4.62
CA ARG A 67 9.93 -5.26 4.59
C ARG A 67 10.48 -3.84 4.74
N ALA A 68 9.86 -2.86 4.09
CA ALA A 68 10.26 -1.47 4.18
C ALA A 68 10.13 -0.94 5.61
N ILE A 69 9.02 -1.23 6.31
CA ILE A 69 8.82 -0.85 7.73
C ILE A 69 9.92 -1.43 8.62
N VAL A 70 10.23 -2.72 8.45
CA VAL A 70 11.30 -3.40 9.23
C VAL A 70 12.66 -2.77 8.97
N LYS A 71 12.98 -2.44 7.70
CA LYS A 71 14.26 -1.83 7.34
C LYS A 71 14.36 -0.35 7.72
N TRP A 72 13.23 0.37 7.86
CA TRP A 72 13.20 1.81 8.16
C TRP A 72 13.70 2.16 9.59
N SER A 73 14.35 1.27 10.33
CA SER A 73 14.88 1.56 11.67
C SER A 73 16.40 1.43 11.79
N GLN A 74 17.12 1.47 10.68
CA GLN A 74 18.56 1.71 10.69
C GLN A 74 18.81 3.13 10.18
N PRO A 75 19.11 4.10 11.05
CA PRO A 75 19.92 5.22 10.62
C PRO A 75 21.17 4.60 9.97
N ASP A 76 21.62 5.15 8.84
CA ASP A 76 22.97 4.92 8.34
C ASP A 76 23.99 5.56 9.32
N GLU A 77 24.00 5.15 10.59
CA GLU A 77 25.12 5.35 11.49
C GLU A 77 26.09 4.21 11.21
N LEU A 78 27.16 4.51 10.45
CA LEU A 78 28.48 3.85 10.41
C LEU A 78 29.13 3.89 8.99
N ASN A 79 29.26 5.07 8.36
CA ASN A 79 30.17 5.24 7.19
C ASN A 79 30.81 6.63 7.09
N HIS A 80 31.14 7.25 8.24
CA HIS A 80 32.13 8.33 8.30
C HIS A 80 33.11 7.98 9.43
N ASN A 81 34.12 7.17 9.13
CA ASN A 81 35.39 7.07 9.86
C ASN A 81 36.46 6.53 8.90
#